data_AF-U2X8R5-F1
#
_entry.id   AF-U2X8R5-F1
#
_cell.length_a   1.000
_cell.length_b   1.000
_cell.length_c   1.000
_cell.angle_alpha   90.00
_cell.angle_beta   90.00
_cell.angle_gamma   90.00
#
_symmetry.space_group_name_H-M   'P 1'
#
loop_
_entity.id
_entity.type
_entity.pdbx_description
1 polymer ?
#
loop_
_entity_poly.entity_id
_entity_poly.type
_entity_poly.pdbx_seq_one_letter_code
_entity_poly.pdbx_strand_id
1 'polypeptide(L)' 'MKRVHWGFDDPAKAEGTEEEKLAVFRRVRDEIGARIKKFAETGE' A
#
# COMPACT_ATOMS: atom_id res chain seq x y z
N MET A 1 2.70 23.72 -4.88
CA MET A 1 2.82 22.25 -4.95
C MET A 1 1.94 21.65 -3.87
N LYS A 2 0.96 20.81 -4.22
CA LYS A 2 0.09 20.13 -3.23
C LYS A 2 0.83 18.89 -2.73
N ARG A 3 0.98 18.76 -1.41
CA ARG A 3 1.52 17.55 -0.77
C ARG A 3 0.34 16.73 -0.27
N VAL A 4 0.33 15.44 -0.59
CA VAL A 4 -0.69 14.50 -0.14
C VAL A 4 -0.01 13.34 0.58
N HIS A 5 -0.64 12.84 1.63
CA HIS A 5 -0.20 11.68 2.39
C HIS A 5 -1.31 10.63 2.30
N TRP A 6 -0.98 9.43 1.83
CA TRP A 6 -1.97 8.38 1.55
C TRP A 6 -2.05 7.29 2.61
N GLY A 7 -1.06 7.17 3.50
CA GLY A 7 -1.08 6.25 4.64
C GLY A 7 -1.21 4.78 4.25
N PHE A 8 -0.17 3.98 4.47
CA PHE A 8 -0.23 2.53 4.30
C PHE A 8 0.35 1.87 5.54
N ASP A 9 -0.13 0.67 5.84
CA ASP A 9 0.47 -0.16 6.87
C ASP A 9 1.92 -0.48 6.50
N ASP A 10 2.81 -0.52 7.49
CA ASP A 10 4.20 -0.92 7.30
C ASP A 10 4.29 -2.45 7.27
N PRO A 11 4.51 -3.07 6.09
CA PRO A 11 4.52 -4.53 6.00
C PRO A 11 5.71 -5.16 6.73
N ALA A 12 6.78 -4.41 7.02
CA ALA A 12 7.91 -4.92 7.79
C ALA A 12 7.58 -5.14 9.28
N LYS A 13 6.48 -4.56 9.76
CA LYS A 13 5.96 -4.79 11.12
C LYS A 13 4.99 -5.96 11.20
N ALA A 14 4.69 -6.64 10.08
CA ALA A 14 3.82 -7.80 10.10
C ALA A 14 4.45 -8.93 10.94
N GLU A 15 3.67 -9.45 11.88
CA GLU A 15 4.03 -10.61 12.71
C GLU A 15 3.28 -11.85 12.19
N GLY A 16 3.75 -13.04 12.56
CA GLY A 16 3.18 -14.31 12.10
C GLY A 16 4.15 -15.16 11.28
N THR A 17 3.62 -16.14 10.55
CA THR A 17 4.41 -16.99 9.65
C THR A 17 4.89 -16.20 8.44
N GLU A 18 5.84 -16.77 7.69
CA GLU A 18 6.35 -16.13 6.47
C GLU A 18 5.25 -15.94 5.42
N GLU A 19 4.30 -16.87 5.34
CA GLU A 19 3.13 -16.76 4.46
C GLU A 19 2.21 -15.60 4.88
N GLU A 20 1.98 -15.42 6.19
CA GLU A 20 1.17 -14.33 6.73
C GLU A 20 1.84 -12.97 6.46
N LYS A 21 3.14 -12.85 6.74
CA LYS A 21 3.92 -11.65 6.40
C LYS A 21 3.86 -11.37 4.91
N LEU A 22 4.10 -12.37 4.07
CA LEU A 22 4.09 -12.22 2.62
C LEU A 22 2.72 -11.79 2.10
N ALA A 23 1.62 -12.25 2.72
CA ALA A 23 0.28 -11.79 2.42
C ALA A 23 0.11 -10.29 2.73
N VAL A 24 0.62 -9.82 3.88
CA VAL A 24 0.59 -8.38 4.22
C VAL A 24 1.39 -7.54 3.22
N PHE A 25 2.60 -7.99 2.85
CA PHE A 25 3.42 -7.32 1.83
C PHE A 25 2.67 -7.19 0.50
N ARG A 26 2.03 -8.28 0.04
CA ARG A 26 1.26 -8.28 -1.21
C ARG A 26 0.07 -7.33 -1.13
N ARG A 27 -0.67 -7.33 -0.01
CA ARG A 27 -1.80 -6.43 0.22
C ARG A 27 -1.38 -4.97 0.12
N VAL A 28 -0.34 -4.57 0.87
CA VAL A 28 0.14 -3.17 0.87
C VAL A 28 0.63 -2.74 -0.51
N ARG A 29 1.35 -3.61 -1.23
CA ARG A 29 1.77 -3.37 -2.62
C ARG A 29 0.55 -3.10 -3.52
N ASP A 30 -0.48 -3.92 -3.40
CA ASP A 30 -1.67 -3.81 -4.26
C ASP A 30 -2.49 -2.55 -3.93
N GLU A 31 -2.58 -2.17 -2.65
CA GLU A 31 -3.19 -0.91 -2.20
C GLU A 31 -2.45 0.32 -2.76
N ILE A 32 -1.11 0.32 -2.71
CA ILE A 32 -0.28 1.38 -3.32
C ILE A 32 -0.55 1.44 -4.83
N GLY A 33 -0.55 0.29 -5.51
CA GLY A 33 -0.81 0.21 -6.95
C GLY A 33 -2.18 0.76 -7.33
N ALA A 34 -3.23 0.37 -6.61
CA ALA A 34 -4.58 0.88 -6.82
C ALA A 34 -4.66 2.39 -6.57
N ARG A 35 -3.96 2.89 -5.54
CA ARG A 35 -3.94 4.32 -5.22
C ARG A 35 -3.26 5.16 -6.30
N ILE A 36 -2.13 4.67 -6.83
CA ILE A 36 -1.42 5.30 -7.95
C ILE A 36 -2.30 5.32 -9.20
N LYS A 37 -2.95 4.20 -9.52
CA LYS A 37 -3.86 4.11 -10.67
C LYS A 37 -4.99 5.12 -10.56
N LYS A 38 -5.68 5.17 -9.41
CA LYS A 38 -6.73 6.15 -9.14
C LYS A 38 -6.23 7.59 -9.30
N PHE A 39 -5.05 7.89 -8.77
CA PHE A 39 -4.45 9.22 -8.90
C PHE A 39 -4.16 9.58 -10.35
N ALA A 40 -3.64 8.63 -11.14
CA ALA A 40 -3.37 8.83 -12.56
C ALA A 40 -4.66 9.10 -13.36
N GLU A 41 -5.76 8.44 -13.01
CA GLU A 41 -7.05 8.56 -13.69
C GLU A 41 -7.83 9.81 -13.27
N THR A 42 -7.77 10.20 -12.00
CA THR A 42 -8.68 11.22 -11.42
C THR A 42 -7.97 12.48 -10.93
N GLY A 43 -6.64 12.45 -10.79
CA GLY A 43 -5.87 13.52 -10.15
C GLY A 43 -6.08 13.61 -8.63
N GLU A 44 -6.84 12.68 -8.05
CA GLU A 44 -7.13 12.61 -6.61
C GLU A 44 -6.41 11.47 -5.92
#